data_AF-A0A1E2VD02-F1
#
_entry.id   AF-A0A1E2VD02-F1
#
_cell.length_a   1.000
_cell.length_b   1.000
_cell.length_c   1.000
_cell.angle_alpha   90.00
_cell.angle_beta   90.00
_cell.angle_gamma   90.00
#
_symmetry.space_group_name_H-M   'P 1'
#
loop_
_entity.id
_entity.type
_entity.pdbx_description
1 polymer ?
#
loop_
_entity_poly.entity_id
_entity_poly.type
_entity_poly.pdbx_seq_one_letter_code
_entity_poly.pdbx_strand_id
1 'polypeptide(L)'
;MAEAQAQTVKINGQEYALDALSDTARQQLNNLRFTDAEIQRLQAQLAIAQTARSAYAQSLQAELDAQGEEKAAPKKTTARKTTTRKTTARKTPAKKS
;
A
#
# COMPACT_ATOMS: atom_id res chain seq x y z
N MET A 1 15.88 14.42 -41.03
CA MET A 1 15.17 15.37 -40.17
C MET A 1 14.26 14.53 -39.29
N ALA A 2 14.49 14.51 -37.97
CA ALA A 2 13.83 13.60 -37.05
C ALA A 2 12.31 13.81 -37.03
N GLU A 3 11.57 12.73 -37.23
CA GLU A 3 10.12 12.70 -37.15
C GLU A 3 9.69 13.12 -35.74
N ALA A 4 8.99 14.24 -35.63
CA ALA A 4 8.30 14.62 -34.41
C ALA A 4 7.28 13.52 -34.12
N GLN A 5 7.55 12.69 -33.12
CA GLN A 5 6.58 11.70 -32.64
C GLN A 5 5.38 12.47 -32.13
N ALA A 6 4.30 12.49 -32.90
CA ALA A 6 3.03 13.10 -32.55
C ALA A 6 2.51 12.40 -31.28
N GLN A 7 2.85 12.98 -30.13
CA GLN A 7 2.44 12.46 -28.84
C GLN A 7 0.93 12.70 -28.73
N THR A 8 0.14 11.64 -28.89
CA THR A 8 -1.31 11.71 -28.69
C THR A 8 -1.62 11.52 -27.21
N VAL A 9 -2.55 12.33 -26.69
CA VAL A 9 -3.05 12.22 -25.32
C VAL A 9 -4.55 11.95 -25.36
N LYS A 10 -4.96 10.93 -24.62
CA LYS A 10 -6.37 10.61 -24.42
C LYS A 10 -6.93 11.50 -23.32
N ILE A 11 -7.81 12.42 -23.67
CA ILE A 11 -8.52 13.28 -22.72
C ILE A 11 -10.00 12.94 -22.86
N ASN A 12 -10.64 12.48 -21.78
CA ASN A 12 -12.06 12.08 -21.77
C ASN A 12 -12.45 11.02 -22.82
N GLY A 13 -11.53 10.11 -23.14
CA GLY A 13 -11.75 9.04 -24.12
C GLY A 13 -11.60 9.46 -25.59
N GLN A 14 -11.29 10.73 -25.86
CA GLN A 14 -10.96 11.22 -27.20
C GLN A 14 -9.45 11.38 -27.34
N GLU A 15 -8.90 10.95 -28.47
CA GLU A 15 -7.48 11.08 -28.79
C GLU A 15 -7.22 12.47 -29.39
N TYR A 16 -6.36 13.25 -28.71
CA TYR A 16 -5.91 14.54 -29.22
C TYR A 16 -4.41 14.48 -29.48
N ALA A 17 -3.98 14.95 -30.66
CA ALA A 17 -2.56 15.21 -30.89
C ALA A 17 -2.12 16.39 -30.01
N LEU A 18 -1.02 16.25 -29.25
CA LEU A 18 -0.52 17.34 -28.41
C LEU A 18 -0.19 18.60 -29.22
N ASP A 19 0.23 18.43 -30.47
CA ASP A 19 0.56 19.53 -31.38
C ASP A 19 -0.69 20.27 -31.88
N ALA A 20 -1.85 19.61 -31.88
CA ALA A 20 -3.14 20.21 -32.23
C ALA A 20 -3.80 20.91 -31.02
N LEU A 21 -3.20 20.80 -29.83
CA LEU A 21 -3.75 21.35 -28.60
C LEU A 21 -3.26 22.79 -28.37
N SER A 22 -4.16 23.68 -27.95
CA SER A 22 -3.78 25.05 -27.61
C SER A 22 -2.74 25.09 -26.49
N ASP A 23 -1.91 26.15 -26.45
CA ASP A 23 -0.92 26.32 -25.38
C ASP A 23 -1.58 26.29 -23.99
N THR A 24 -2.76 26.89 -23.87
CA THR A 24 -3.57 26.88 -22.65
C THR A 24 -3.99 25.47 -22.24
N ALA A 25 -4.42 24.63 -23.18
CA ALA A 25 -4.84 23.27 -22.90
C ALA A 25 -3.64 22.37 -22.51
N ARG A 26 -2.47 22.57 -23.12
CA ARG A 26 -1.23 21.89 -22.72
C ARG A 26 -0.82 22.25 -21.30
N GLN A 27 -0.93 23.52 -20.92
CA GLN A 27 -0.69 23.96 -19.54
C GLN A 27 -1.66 23.30 -18.55
N GLN A 28 -2.96 23.27 -18.87
CA GLN A 28 -3.93 22.62 -17.99
C GLN A 28 -3.71 21.11 -17.85
N LEU A 29 -3.31 20.43 -18.93
CA LEU A 29 -2.92 19.02 -18.87
C LEU A 29 -1.73 18.80 -17.94
N ASN A 30 -0.70 19.66 -18.01
CA ASN A 30 0.45 19.56 -17.12
C ASN A 30 0.07 19.80 -15.66
N ASN A 31 -0.78 20.81 -15.39
CA ASN A 31 -1.30 21.06 -14.06
C ASN A 31 -2.06 19.85 -13.52
N LEU A 32 -2.93 19.24 -14.35
CA LEU A 32 -3.70 18.05 -13.96
C LEU A 32 -2.77 16.89 -13.59
N ARG A 33 -1.77 16.59 -14.41
CA ARG A 33 -0.79 15.52 -14.14
C ARG A 33 0.01 15.78 -12.87
N PHE A 34 0.36 17.04 -12.60
CA PHE A 34 1.02 17.42 -11.35
C PHE A 34 0.11 17.23 -10.14
N THR A 35 -1.14 17.70 -10.23
CA THR A 35 -2.13 17.51 -9.16
C THR A 35 -2.41 16.04 -8.89
N ASP A 36 -2.51 15.20 -9.93
CA ASP A 36 -2.71 13.76 -9.77
C ASP A 36 -1.55 13.10 -9.03
N ALA A 37 -0.30 13.47 -9.34
CA ALA A 37 0.88 12.98 -8.64
C ALA A 37 0.87 13.39 -7.16
N GLU A 38 0.46 14.62 -6.86
CA GLU A 38 0.36 15.10 -5.48
C GLU A 38 -0.77 14.40 -4.71
N ILE A 39 -1.91 14.13 -5.35
CA ILE A 39 -3.00 13.32 -4.76
C ILE A 39 -2.49 11.93 -4.39
N GLN A 40 -1.76 11.27 -5.27
CA GLN A 40 -1.18 9.95 -4.99
C GLN A 40 -0.21 9.99 -3.81
N ARG A 41 0.65 11.02 -3.75
CA ARG A 41 1.56 11.23 -2.63
C ARG A 41 0.79 11.41 -1.31
N LEU A 42 -0.24 12.26 -1.29
CA LEU A 42 -1.06 12.49 -0.10
C LEU A 42 -1.80 11.23 0.34
N GLN A 43 -2.31 10.43 -0.59
CA GLN A 43 -2.93 9.13 -0.29
C GLN A 43 -1.95 8.17 0.39
N ALA A 44 -0.69 8.13 -0.06
CA ALA A 44 0.34 7.32 0.59
C ALA A 44 0.61 7.78 2.04
N GLN A 45 0.71 9.10 2.27
CA GLN A 45 0.87 9.65 3.62
C GLN A 45 -0.33 9.36 4.51
N LEU A 46 -1.53 9.44 3.96
CA LEU A 46 -2.79 9.11 4.64
C LEU A 46 -2.79 7.63 5.08
N ALA A 47 -2.38 6.71 4.21
CA ALA A 47 -2.30 5.29 4.53
C ALA A 47 -1.32 5.00 5.68
N ILE A 48 -0.17 5.69 5.71
CA ILE A 48 0.80 5.60 6.81
C ILE A 48 0.15 6.07 8.12
N ALA A 49 -0.49 7.23 8.10
CA ALA A 49 -1.16 7.79 9.27
C ALA A 49 -2.32 6.90 9.78
N GLN A 50 -3.10 6.29 8.89
CA GLN A 50 -4.15 5.33 9.24
C GLN A 50 -3.60 4.09 9.94
N THR A 51 -2.46 3.58 9.47
CA THR A 51 -1.79 2.43 10.08
C THR A 51 -1.31 2.76 11.49
N ALA A 52 -0.65 3.92 11.65
CA ALA A 52 -0.21 4.41 12.96
C ALA A 52 -1.38 4.62 13.93
N ARG A 53 -2.47 5.26 13.46
CA ARG A 53 -3.70 5.43 14.25
C ARG A 53 -4.26 4.10 14.73
N SER A 54 -4.31 3.10 13.86
CA SER A 54 -4.83 1.77 14.20
C SER A 54 -3.96 1.09 15.26
N ALA A 55 -2.64 1.19 15.14
CA ALA A 55 -1.71 0.66 16.14
C ALA A 55 -1.89 1.35 17.51
N TYR A 56 -2.02 2.68 17.53
CA TYR A 56 -2.26 3.42 18.77
C TYR A 56 -3.62 3.10 19.38
N ALA A 57 -4.67 2.95 18.58
CA ALA A 57 -5.99 2.55 19.07
C ALA A 57 -5.95 1.14 19.71
N GLN A 58 -5.23 0.20 19.11
CA GLN A 58 -5.04 -1.14 19.68
C GLN A 58 -4.25 -1.10 21.00
N SER A 59 -3.18 -0.30 21.07
CA SER A 59 -2.40 -0.12 22.30
C SER A 59 -3.25 0.48 23.42
N LEU A 60 -4.03 1.51 23.10
CA LEU A 60 -4.93 2.14 24.07
C LEU A 60 -5.99 1.15 24.57
N GLN A 61 -6.60 0.37 23.68
CA GLN A 61 -7.59 -0.63 24.09
C GLN A 61 -6.97 -1.67 25.03
N ALA A 62 -5.75 -2.14 24.75
CA ALA A 62 -5.05 -3.09 25.60
C ALA A 62 -4.76 -2.51 27.01
N GLU A 63 -4.41 -1.23 27.09
CA GLU A 63 -4.23 -0.53 28.37
C GLU A 63 -5.55 -0.39 29.14
N LEU A 64 -6.64 -0.04 28.45
CA LEU A 64 -7.96 0.10 29.08
C LEU A 64 -8.51 -1.24 29.58
N ASP A 65 -8.32 -2.32 28.81
CA ASP A 65 -8.68 -3.68 29.23
C ASP A 65 -7.85 -4.10 30.46
N ALA A 66 -6.55 -3.79 30.47
CA ALA A 66 -5.66 -4.06 31.60
C ALA A 66 -6.04 -3.23 32.86
N GLN A 67 -6.47 -1.98 32.70
CA GLN A 67 -6.97 -1.16 33.81
C GLN A 67 -8.31 -1.64 34.36
N GLY A 68 -9.15 -2.25 33.51
CA GLY A 68 -10.35 -2.95 33.94
C GLY A 68 -10.04 -4.20 34.76
N GLU A 69 -8.99 -4.93 34.38
CA GLU A 69 -8.50 -6.14 35.07
C GLU A 69 -7.67 -5.82 36.34
N GLU A 70 -7.16 -4.60 36.56
CA GLU A 70 -6.50 -4.25 37.84
C GLU A 70 -7.49 -4.22 39.03
N LYS A 71 -8.81 -4.20 38.77
CA LYS A 71 -9.83 -4.48 39.80
C LYS A 71 -10.18 -5.97 39.95
N ALA A 72 -9.59 -6.88 39.17
CA ALA A 72 -9.81 -8.32 39.23
C ALA A 72 -8.50 -9.12 38.98
N ALA A 73 -7.87 -9.59 40.06
CA ALA A 73 -6.61 -10.35 40.13
C ALA A 73 -6.41 -11.47 39.05
N PRO A 74 -5.15 -11.89 38.79
CA PRO A 74 -4.65 -12.29 37.48
C PRO A 74 -5.00 -13.73 37.08
N LYS A 75 -5.44 -13.93 35.84
CA LYS A 75 -5.47 -15.26 35.20
C LYS A 75 -4.35 -15.41 34.19
N LYS A 76 -3.32 -16.16 34.59
CA LYS A 76 -2.36 -16.80 33.69
C LYS A 76 -3.10 -17.55 32.59
N THR A 77 -2.76 -17.35 31.31
CA THR A 77 -2.57 -18.43 30.32
C THR A 77 -1.80 -17.88 29.10
N THR A 78 -0.50 -18.12 29.16
CA THR A 78 0.37 -18.32 28.00
C THR A 78 -0.21 -19.40 27.08
N ALA A 79 -0.66 -19.05 25.87
CA ALA A 79 -0.84 -20.02 24.79
C ALA A 79 -1.00 -19.33 23.42
N ARG A 80 0.10 -18.93 22.77
CA ARG A 80 0.15 -18.89 21.31
C ARG A 80 1.33 -19.69 20.79
N LYS A 81 1.13 -21.01 20.83
CA LYS A 81 1.62 -22.04 19.90
C LYS A 81 2.91 -21.71 19.15
N THR A 82 4.05 -22.02 19.77
CA THR A 82 5.23 -22.50 19.07
C THR A 82 4.85 -23.77 18.30
N THR A 83 4.88 -23.71 16.97
CA THR A 83 5.01 -24.93 16.16
C THR A 83 6.21 -24.75 15.26
N THR A 84 7.35 -25.08 15.86
CA THR A 84 8.54 -25.62 15.24
C THR A 84 8.16 -26.58 14.12
N ARG A 85 8.30 -26.17 12.85
CA ARG A 85 8.27 -27.12 11.74
C ARG A 85 9.64 -27.80 11.67
N LYS A 86 9.72 -28.91 12.39
CA LYS A 86 10.73 -29.97 12.36
C LYS A 86 11.55 -30.01 11.07
N THR A 87 12.84 -29.73 11.18
CA THR A 87 13.90 -30.21 10.30
C THR A 87 14.04 -31.72 10.48
N THR A 88 13.76 -32.53 9.46
CA THR A 88 14.37 -33.85 9.28
C THR A 88 14.35 -34.27 7.81
N ALA A 89 15.54 -34.27 7.22
CA ALA A 89 16.11 -35.34 6.38
C ALA A 89 15.36 -35.85 5.12
N ARG A 90 16.01 -35.60 3.97
CA ARG A 90 16.54 -36.62 3.03
C ARG A 90 15.60 -37.79 2.67
N LYS A 91 15.04 -37.74 1.45
CA LYS A 91 15.00 -38.91 0.56
C LYS A 91 14.83 -38.49 -0.89
N THR A 92 15.95 -38.42 -1.62
CA THR A 92 15.96 -38.68 -3.06
C THR A 92 15.44 -40.09 -3.30
N PRO A 93 14.64 -40.32 -4.36
CA PRO A 93 14.70 -41.57 -5.07
C PRO A 93 15.29 -41.30 -6.44
N ALA A 94 16.60 -41.52 -6.56
CA ALA A 94 17.16 -41.92 -7.83
C ALA A 94 16.84 -43.40 -8.06
N LYS A 95 16.31 -43.68 -9.25
CA LYS A 95 16.57 -44.87 -10.10
C LYS A 95 15.61 -46.09 -10.03
N LYS A 96 15.43 -46.62 -11.26
CA LYS A 96 14.92 -47.91 -11.76
C LYS A 96 13.40 -47.93 -12.04
N SER A 97 12.92 -48.36 -13.22
CA SER A 97 13.52 -49.12 -14.34
C SER A 97 12.97 -48.63 -15.67
#